data_AF-A0A3Q0JG80-F1
#
_entry.id   AF-A0A3Q0JG80-F1
#
_cell.length_a   1.000
_cell.length_b   1.000
_cell.length_c   1.000
_cell.angle_alpha   90.00
_cell.angle_beta   90.00
_cell.angle_gamma   90.00
#
_symmetry.space_group_name_H-M   'P 1'
#
loop_
_entity.id
_entity.type
_entity.pdbx_description
1 polymer ?
#
loop_
_entity_poly.entity_id
_entity_poly.type
_entity_poly.pdbx_seq_one_letter_code
_entity_poly.pdbx_strand_id
1 'polypeptide(L)'
;VQGLTNFPNSLQELTVKEDYILCKSCGAEVSSALKIIDIKSPFSENYHTESLFGVDVPVQELTNPYGIKFSVVIVRSTLCVAEF
;
A
#
# COMPACT_ATOMS: atom_id res chain seq x y z
N VAL A 1 9.50 -53.87 -6.78
CA VAL A 1 8.37 -53.79 -5.82
C VAL A 1 7.93 -52.34 -5.74
N GLN A 2 6.64 -52.11 -5.98
CA GLN A 2 5.97 -50.81 -6.06
C GLN A 2 5.70 -50.21 -4.67
N GLY A 3 5.45 -48.90 -4.64
CA GLY A 3 4.63 -48.22 -3.61
C GLY A 3 5.45 -47.38 -2.62
N LEU A 4 5.12 -46.12 -2.30
CA LEU A 4 3.89 -45.35 -2.53
C LEU A 4 4.23 -43.85 -2.65
N THR A 5 3.65 -43.24 -3.67
CA THR A 5 3.52 -41.80 -3.92
C THR A 5 2.43 -41.19 -3.03
N ASN A 6 2.47 -39.85 -2.94
CA ASN A 6 1.37 -38.93 -2.55
C ASN A 6 1.46 -38.32 -1.16
N PHE A 7 2.35 -37.35 -0.99
CA PHE A 7 2.02 -36.18 -0.19
C PHE A 7 1.29 -35.18 -1.11
N PRO A 8 0.05 -34.76 -0.81
CA PRO A 8 -0.60 -33.71 -1.59
C PRO A 8 0.18 -32.42 -1.37
N ASN A 9 0.91 -32.02 -2.40
CA ASN A 9 1.68 -30.77 -2.45
C ASN A 9 0.73 -29.60 -2.72
N SER A 10 -0.25 -29.40 -1.83
CA SER A 10 -1.31 -28.38 -2.00
C SER A 10 -1.42 -27.45 -0.81
N LEU A 11 -0.30 -27.11 -0.18
CA LEU A 11 -0.12 -25.73 0.25
C LEU A 11 0.39 -24.99 -0.98
N GLN A 12 -0.53 -24.61 -1.88
CA GLN A 12 -0.24 -23.51 -2.77
C GLN A 12 0.19 -22.38 -1.84
N GLU A 13 1.47 -22.05 -1.87
CA GLU A 13 1.98 -20.84 -1.25
C GLU A 13 1.10 -19.73 -1.81
N LEU A 14 0.17 -19.24 -1.00
CA LEU A 14 -0.58 -18.02 -1.30
C LEU A 14 0.49 -16.94 -1.30
N THR A 15 1.15 -16.78 -2.44
CA THR A 15 2.00 -15.64 -2.72
C THR A 15 1.05 -14.46 -2.68
N VAL A 16 0.92 -13.84 -1.51
CA VAL A 16 0.27 -12.55 -1.38
C VAL A 16 1.09 -11.67 -2.31
N LYS A 17 0.51 -11.30 -3.45
CA LYS A 17 1.16 -10.41 -4.39
C LYS A 17 1.25 -9.06 -3.70
N GLU A 18 2.36 -8.86 -3.00
CA GLU A 18 2.64 -7.64 -2.26
C GLU A 18 3.11 -6.58 -3.25
N ASP A 19 2.40 -5.47 -3.29
CA ASP A 19 2.79 -4.26 -4.02
C ASP A 19 3.42 -3.25 -3.06
N TYR A 20 4.20 -2.33 -3.61
CA TYR A 20 4.98 -1.36 -2.85
C TYR A 20 4.72 0.07 -3.31
N ILE A 21 4.70 0.99 -2.34
CA ILE A 21 4.72 2.44 -2.57
C ILE A 21 6.18 2.85 -2.67
N LEU A 22 6.57 3.39 -3.82
CA LEU A 22 7.95 3.81 -4.10
C LEU A 22 8.06 5.33 -4.13
N CYS A 23 9.22 5.85 -3.75
CA CYS A 23 9.56 7.25 -3.91
C CYS A 23 9.73 7.56 -5.40
N LYS A 24 8.95 8.51 -5.92
CA LYS A 24 9.00 8.90 -7.33
C LYS A 24 10.37 9.40 -7.78
N SER A 25 11.13 10.03 -6.89
CA SER A 25 12.41 10.68 -7.23
C SER A 25 13.58 9.70 -7.30
N CYS A 26 13.64 8.70 -6.42
CA CYS A 26 14.80 7.80 -6.30
C CYS A 26 14.45 6.31 -6.45
N GLY A 27 13.17 5.94 -6.51
CA GLY A 27 12.72 4.55 -6.64
C GLY A 27 12.81 3.72 -5.35
N ALA A 28 13.29 4.30 -4.23
CA ALA A 28 13.35 3.60 -2.96
C ALA A 28 11.96 3.25 -2.42
N GLU A 29 11.84 2.11 -1.75
CA GLU A 29 10.60 1.70 -1.08
C GLU A 29 10.27 2.63 0.08
N VAL A 30 9.04 3.13 0.11
CA VAL A 30 8.50 3.97 1.19
C VAL A 30 7.64 3.14 2.14
N SER A 31 6.78 2.25 1.60
CA SER A 31 5.94 1.36 2.39
C SER A 31 5.34 0.24 1.54
N SER A 32 4.91 -0.85 2.17
CA SER A 32 4.07 -1.87 1.57
C SER A 32 2.64 -1.35 1.36
N ALA A 33 2.01 -1.67 0.23
CA ALA A 33 0.61 -1.32 -0.06
C ALA A 33 -0.35 -1.95 0.96
N LEU A 34 0.02 -3.08 1.57
CA LEU A 34 -0.77 -3.73 2.64
C LEU A 34 -0.84 -2.92 3.94
N LYS A 35 0.00 -1.88 4.07
CA LYS A 35 0.04 -0.99 5.23
C LYS A 35 -0.84 0.24 5.07
N ILE A 36 -1.50 0.43 3.93
CA ILE A 36 -2.50 1.48 3.73
C ILE A 36 -3.63 1.27 4.74
N ILE A 37 -4.07 2.36 5.38
CA ILE A 37 -5.15 2.35 6.36
C ILE A 37 -6.20 3.39 6.03
N ASP A 38 -7.45 3.04 6.32
CA ASP A 38 -8.59 3.93 6.28
C ASP A 38 -8.65 4.73 7.57
N ILE A 39 -8.03 5.91 7.56
CA ILE A 39 -8.18 6.93 8.60
C ILE A 39 -8.43 8.26 7.91
N LYS A 40 -9.64 8.79 8.10
CA LYS A 40 -10.02 10.11 7.59
C LYS A 40 -9.41 11.22 8.44
N SER A 41 -8.70 12.14 7.79
CA SER A 41 -8.19 13.38 8.39
C SER A 41 -9.35 14.35 8.72
N PRO A 42 -9.31 15.06 9.87
CA PRO A 42 -10.30 16.09 10.18
C PRO A 42 -10.24 17.30 9.23
N PHE A 43 -9.15 17.44 8.47
CA PHE A 43 -8.96 18.51 7.49
C PHE A 43 -9.22 18.04 6.04
N SER A 44 -9.75 16.83 5.86
CA SER A 44 -10.13 16.28 4.55
C SER A 44 -11.29 17.10 3.95
N GLU A 45 -11.03 17.74 2.81
CA GLU A 45 -12.06 18.43 2.02
C GLU A 45 -12.90 17.41 1.25
N ASN A 46 -12.24 16.42 0.65
CA ASN A 46 -12.86 15.30 -0.05
C ASN A 46 -12.24 13.97 0.42
N TYR A 47 -13.03 12.90 0.33
CA TYR A 47 -12.66 11.55 0.71
C TYR A 47 -13.33 10.57 -0.24
N HIS A 48 -12.55 9.77 -0.95
CA HIS A 48 -13.06 8.81 -1.92
C HIS A 48 -12.16 7.57 -2.02
N THR A 49 -12.69 6.53 -2.64
CA THR A 49 -11.96 5.29 -2.88
C THR A 49 -11.42 5.30 -4.30
N GLU A 50 -10.15 4.94 -4.47
CA GLU A 50 -9.52 4.69 -5.76
C GLU A 50 -9.01 3.25 -5.84
N SER A 51 -9.07 2.64 -7.02
CA SER A 51 -8.47 1.32 -7.23
C SER A 51 -6.97 1.48 -7.50
N LEU A 52 -6.14 1.16 -6.51
CA LEU A 52 -4.69 1.22 -6.58
C LEU A 52 -4.12 -0.14 -6.15
N PHE A 53 -3.07 -0.62 -6.82
CA PHE A 53 -2.43 -1.91 -6.48
C PHE A 53 -3.40 -3.12 -6.54
N GLY A 54 -4.44 -3.03 -7.38
CA GLY A 54 -5.49 -4.05 -7.46
C GLY A 54 -6.40 -4.13 -6.23
N VAL A 55 -6.36 -3.13 -5.34
CA VAL A 55 -7.20 -3.02 -4.14
C VAL A 55 -7.86 -1.64 -4.06
N ASP A 56 -8.93 -1.56 -3.27
CA ASP A 56 -9.60 -0.29 -2.99
C ASP A 56 -8.81 0.47 -1.92
N VAL A 57 -8.33 1.66 -2.28
CA VAL A 57 -7.50 2.53 -1.44
C VAL A 57 -8.24 3.82 -1.09
N PRO A 58 -8.31 4.18 0.20
CA PRO A 58 -8.87 5.46 0.62
C PRO A 58 -7.90 6.60 0.27
N VAL A 59 -8.38 7.54 -0.54
CA VAL A 59 -7.68 8.76 -0.93
C VAL A 59 -8.44 9.95 -0.38
N GLN A 60 -7.72 10.88 0.24
CA GLN A 60 -8.30 12.10 0.78
C GLN A 60 -7.60 13.33 0.25
N GLU A 61 -8.38 14.36 -0.08
CA GLU A 61 -7.86 15.64 -0.53
C GLU A 61 -7.65 16.57 0.65
N LEU A 62 -6.44 17.10 0.77
CA LEU A 62 -6.03 18.07 1.78
C LEU A 62 -5.49 19.33 1.10
N THR A 63 -5.92 20.49 1.57
CA THR A 63 -5.35 21.78 1.14
C THR A 63 -4.52 22.35 2.27
N ASN A 64 -3.27 22.71 1.99
CA ASN A 64 -2.45 23.40 2.99
C ASN A 64 -2.84 24.89 3.10
N PRO A 65 -2.37 25.63 4.12
CA PRO A 65 -2.70 27.06 4.28
C PRO A 65 -2.30 27.97 3.11
N TYR A 66 -1.46 27.50 2.19
CA TYR A 66 -1.05 28.24 0.98
C TYR A 66 -1.92 27.91 -0.24
N GLY A 67 -2.98 27.11 -0.09
CA GLY A 67 -3.88 26.73 -1.18
C GLY A 67 -3.38 25.59 -2.06
N ILE A 68 -2.30 24.89 -1.67
CA ILE A 68 -1.79 23.74 -2.41
C ILE A 68 -2.58 22.50 -2.03
N LYS A 69 -3.12 21.79 -3.03
CA LYS A 69 -3.93 20.58 -2.87
C LYS A 69 -3.08 19.32 -2.98
N PHE A 70 -3.35 18.37 -2.09
CA PHE A 70 -2.68 17.07 -2.03
C PHE A 70 -3.72 15.96 -2.00
N SER A 71 -3.54 14.95 -2.86
CA SER A 71 -4.19 13.65 -2.71
C SER A 71 -3.32 12.80 -1.80
N VAL A 72 -3.87 12.36 -0.67
CA VAL A 72 -3.13 11.72 0.41
C VAL A 72 -3.70 10.34 0.69
N VAL A 73 -2.81 9.37 0.80
CA VAL A 73 -3.07 8.04 1.37
C VAL A 73 -2.38 7.95 2.73
N ILE A 74 -3.00 7.29 3.69
CA ILE A 74 -2.42 7.09 5.03
C ILE A 74 -1.90 5.66 5.13
N VAL A 75 -0.67 5.51 5.62
CA VAL A 75 -0.05 4.20 5.86
C VAL A 75 0.33 4.05 7.33
N ARG A 76 0.25 2.82 7.85
CA ARG A 76 0.55 2.51 9.25
C ARG A 76 2.03 2.66 9.62
N SER A 77 2.93 2.40 8.68
CA SER A 77 4.37 2.57 8.88
C SER A 77 5.07 2.81 7.55
N THR A 78 6.24 3.44 7.59
CA THR A 78 7.11 3.67 6.45
C THR A 78 8.51 3.12 6.73
N LEU A 79 9.22 2.75 5.68
CA LEU A 79 10.65 2.56 5.71
C LEU A 79 11.25 3.94 5.43
N CYS A 80 11.83 4.57 6.44
CA CYS A 80 12.43 5.89 6.26
C CYS A 80 13.58 5.79 5.24
N VAL A 81 13.59 6.67 4.23
CA VAL A 81 14.82 7.04 3.53
C VAL A 81 15.22 8.40 4.10
N ALA A 82 15.94 8.38 5.22
CA ALA A 82 16.69 9.54 5.66
C ALA A 82 18.11 9.35 5.14
N GLU A 83 18.43 9.96 4.00
CA GLU A 83 19.81 10.28 3.60
C GLU A 83 19.74 11.26 2.41
N PHE A 84 20.10 12.52 2.67
CA PHE A 84 20.54 13.50 1.68
C PHE A 84 22.03 13.73 1.87
#